data_AF-A0A968ZG33-F1
#
_entry.id   AF-A0A968ZG33-F1
#
_cell.length_a   1.000
_cell.length_b   1.000
_cell.length_c   1.000
_cell.angle_alpha   90.00
_cell.angle_beta   90.00
_cell.angle_gamma   90.00
#
_symmetry.space_group_name_H-M   'P 1'
#
loop_
_entity.id
_entity.type
_entity.pdbx_description
1 polymer ?
#
loop_
_entity_poly.entity_id
_entity_poly.type
_entity_poly.pdbx_seq_one_letter_code
_entity_poly.pdbx_strand_id
1 'polypeptide(L)'
;MATPFNADQSGGAVATVKLDYNEDIDNYEAHTRLLATGFGSPVDVELDRMNLYVVKHNPGELWKIVLPTNDHVDAAEAETLPTIDGDGSDEAWAGAPWMAIDKLLVDSEDASENMYPTDADFKGRFKVMWKGTKIYILAEITDDVLHTYASYNTGSNPSQVFNYDALEVWIDEDMSGGAHTKTHNAFAYHLNADGINIADQCGCGNAGDYAGNSGNWNGVLLQRKH
;
A
#
# COMPACT_ATOMS: atom_id res chain seq x y z
N MET A 1 20.02 -8.52 -18.31
CA MET A 1 20.76 -8.35 -17.05
C MET A 1 21.96 -7.46 -17.34
N ALA A 2 22.01 -6.26 -16.76
CA ALA A 2 23.17 -5.37 -16.90
C ALA A 2 24.35 -5.93 -16.09
N THR A 3 25.53 -6.00 -16.67
CA THR A 3 26.76 -6.39 -15.96
C THR A 3 27.11 -5.32 -14.92
N PRO A 4 27.35 -5.66 -13.64
CA PRO A 4 27.58 -4.69 -12.57
C PRO A 4 28.89 -3.90 -12.69
N PHE A 5 29.75 -4.30 -13.62
CA PHE A 5 31.04 -3.68 -13.88
C PHE A 5 31.09 -3.12 -15.31
N ASN A 6 31.68 -1.93 -15.46
CA ASN A 6 31.98 -1.36 -16.77
C ASN A 6 33.18 -2.07 -17.43
N ALA A 7 33.55 -1.65 -18.65
CA ALA A 7 34.69 -2.20 -19.38
C ALA A 7 36.03 -2.08 -18.63
N ASP A 8 36.11 -1.17 -17.65
CA ASP A 8 37.29 -0.93 -16.81
C ASP A 8 37.27 -1.74 -15.50
N GLN A 9 36.32 -2.68 -15.34
CA GLN A 9 36.05 -3.42 -14.09
C GLN A 9 35.72 -2.52 -12.88
N SER A 10 35.34 -1.26 -13.12
CA SER A 10 34.86 -0.36 -12.08
C SER A 10 33.34 -0.37 -12.05
N GLY A 11 32.77 -0.51 -10.86
CA GLY A 11 31.34 -0.59 -10.66
C GLY A 11 31.01 -0.32 -9.20
N GLY A 12 29.98 0.47 -8.97
CA GLY A 12 29.38 0.64 -7.65
C GLY A 12 28.05 -0.10 -7.55
N ALA A 13 27.69 -0.45 -6.33
CA ALA A 13 26.37 -0.94 -5.97
C ALA A 13 25.87 -0.24 -4.71
N VAL A 14 24.56 -0.06 -4.62
CA VAL A 14 23.87 0.35 -3.41
C VAL A 14 23.10 -0.86 -2.91
N ALA A 15 23.26 -1.20 -1.63
CA ALA A 15 22.56 -2.29 -0.98
C ALA A 15 22.11 -1.85 0.42
N THR A 16 21.00 -2.39 0.91
CA THR A 16 20.70 -2.35 2.35
C THR A 16 21.49 -3.45 3.03
N VAL A 17 21.94 -3.18 4.26
CA VAL A 17 22.56 -4.17 5.14
C VAL A 17 21.73 -4.18 6.43
N LYS A 18 21.10 -5.31 6.72
CA LYS A 18 20.49 -5.60 8.02
C LYS A 18 21.45 -6.49 8.79
N LEU A 19 21.72 -6.13 10.04
CA LEU A 19 22.54 -6.94 10.94
C LEU A 19 21.61 -7.57 11.98
N ASP A 20 21.52 -8.90 11.98
CA ASP A 20 20.77 -9.67 12.96
C ASP A 20 21.76 -10.34 13.90
N TYR A 21 21.64 -10.11 15.21
CA TYR A 21 22.51 -10.76 16.17
C TYR A 21 22.16 -12.25 16.27
N ASN A 22 23.14 -13.12 16.04
CA ASN A 22 23.01 -14.56 16.18
C ASN A 22 23.80 -15.04 17.41
N GLU A 23 23.05 -15.51 18.40
CA GLU A 23 23.59 -16.00 19.68
C GLU A 23 24.39 -17.31 19.55
N ASP A 24 24.10 -18.15 18.56
CA ASP A 24 24.79 -19.42 18.35
C ASP A 24 26.24 -19.23 17.93
N ILE A 25 26.53 -18.11 17.27
CA ILE A 25 27.87 -17.75 16.78
C ILE A 25 28.47 -16.55 17.50
N ASP A 26 27.77 -16.01 18.51
CA ASP A 26 28.16 -14.79 19.26
C ASP A 26 28.58 -13.65 18.32
N ASN A 27 27.80 -13.43 17.26
CA ASN A 27 28.14 -12.48 16.20
C ASN A 27 26.91 -12.00 15.42
N TYR A 28 27.06 -10.93 14.63
CA TYR A 28 26.01 -10.44 13.74
C TYR A 28 26.06 -11.14 12.38
N GLU A 29 24.93 -11.64 11.93
CA GLU A 29 24.70 -12.05 10.54
C GLU A 29 24.27 -10.85 9.71
N ALA A 30 24.97 -10.62 8.60
CA ALA A 30 24.65 -9.54 7.68
C ALA A 30 23.77 -10.05 6.55
N HIS A 31 22.54 -9.54 6.49
CA HIS A 31 21.63 -9.73 5.37
C HIS A 31 21.72 -8.52 4.44
N THR A 32 22.24 -8.75 3.24
CA THR A 32 22.37 -7.69 2.23
C THR A 32 21.31 -7.83 1.15
N ARG A 33 20.59 -6.75 0.85
CA ARG A 33 19.70 -6.68 -0.32
C ARG A 33 20.22 -5.64 -1.31
N LEU A 34 20.57 -6.09 -2.50
CA LEU A 34 21.00 -5.22 -3.60
C LEU A 34 19.82 -4.34 -4.05
N LEU A 35 20.00 -3.02 -4.01
CA LEU A 35 19.01 -2.04 -4.46
C LEU A 35 19.27 -1.56 -5.88
N ALA A 36 20.53 -1.25 -6.20
CA ALA A 36 20.91 -0.73 -7.51
C ALA A 36 22.39 -1.04 -7.84
N THR A 37 22.70 -1.14 -9.14
CA THR A 37 24.06 -1.34 -9.67
C THR A 37 24.29 -0.49 -10.92
N GLY A 38 25.52 -0.49 -11.45
CA GLY A 38 25.84 0.21 -12.70
C GLY A 38 26.36 1.64 -12.48
N PHE A 39 26.74 1.99 -11.25
CA PHE A 39 27.43 3.26 -11.00
C PHE A 39 28.86 3.17 -11.53
N GLY A 40 29.20 3.99 -12.53
CA GLY A 40 30.57 4.14 -13.01
C GLY A 40 31.35 5.07 -12.08
N SER A 41 32.33 4.53 -11.35
CA SER A 41 33.22 5.29 -10.43
C SER A 41 32.47 6.24 -9.47
N PRO A 42 31.56 5.75 -8.61
CA PRO A 42 30.97 6.60 -7.59
C PRO A 42 32.06 7.10 -6.62
N VAL A 43 32.02 8.38 -6.28
CA VAL A 43 32.93 9.00 -5.31
C VAL A 43 32.25 9.40 -4.03
N ASP A 44 30.93 9.56 -4.05
CA ASP A 44 30.17 9.96 -2.88
C ASP A 44 28.73 9.45 -2.93
N VAL A 45 28.14 9.30 -1.74
CA VAL A 45 26.74 8.97 -1.54
C VAL A 45 26.21 9.85 -0.41
N GLU A 46 25.15 10.60 -0.69
CA GLU A 46 24.51 11.49 0.29
C GLU A 46 23.02 11.16 0.37
N LEU A 47 22.49 11.09 1.60
CA LEU A 47 21.08 10.91 1.84
C LEU A 47 20.48 12.26 2.29
N ASP A 48 19.59 12.83 1.47
CA ASP A 48 18.72 13.94 1.90
C ASP A 48 17.26 13.48 1.86
N ARG A 49 16.73 13.22 3.06
CA ARG A 49 15.40 12.67 3.31
C ARG A 49 15.22 11.33 2.57
N MET A 50 14.37 11.30 1.55
CA MET A 50 14.00 10.10 0.77
C MET A 50 14.82 9.96 -0.52
N ASN A 51 15.76 10.86 -0.75
CA ASN A 51 16.55 10.90 -1.97
C ASN A 51 17.97 10.45 -1.62
N LEU A 52 18.36 9.31 -2.18
CA LEU A 52 19.74 8.89 -2.18
C LEU A 52 20.42 9.47 -3.42
N TYR A 53 21.38 10.36 -3.21
CA TYR A 53 22.19 10.96 -4.25
C TYR A 53 23.50 10.18 -4.39
N VAL A 54 23.81 9.71 -5.60
CA VAL A 54 25.09 9.06 -5.92
C VAL A 54 25.87 9.99 -6.84
N VAL A 55 27.06 10.42 -6.41
CA VAL A 55 27.95 11.30 -7.19
C VAL A 55 28.96 10.46 -7.96
N LYS A 56 29.01 10.60 -9.29
CA LYS A 56 30.00 9.92 -10.14
C LYS A 56 31.22 10.78 -10.43
N HIS A 57 32.38 10.14 -10.46
CA HIS A 57 33.65 10.74 -10.85
C HIS A 57 33.84 10.69 -12.37
N ASN A 58 33.45 11.77 -13.05
CA ASN A 58 33.47 11.97 -14.50
C ASN A 58 32.44 11.14 -15.31
N PRO A 59 31.52 11.80 -16.07
CA PRO A 59 31.48 13.24 -16.38
C PRO A 59 30.83 14.11 -15.28
N GLY A 60 30.81 13.67 -14.02
CA GLY A 60 30.24 14.46 -12.91
C GLY A 60 28.72 14.37 -12.85
N GLU A 61 28.18 13.19 -13.09
CA GLU A 61 26.74 12.94 -13.01
C GLU A 61 26.30 12.79 -11.55
N LEU A 62 25.16 13.40 -11.22
CA LEU A 62 24.43 13.17 -9.98
C LEU A 62 23.24 12.25 -10.27
N TRP A 63 23.23 11.08 -9.65
CA TRP A 63 22.11 10.15 -9.75
C TRP A 63 21.21 10.32 -8.54
N LYS A 64 19.94 10.68 -8.78
CA LYS A 64 18.91 10.74 -7.73
C LYS A 64 18.13 9.44 -7.73
N ILE A 65 18.35 8.62 -6.71
CA ILE A 65 17.55 7.43 -6.45
C ILE A 65 16.48 7.84 -5.44
N VAL A 66 15.23 7.87 -5.88
CA VAL A 66 14.10 8.01 -4.98
C VAL A 66 13.88 6.64 -4.38
N LEU A 67 14.21 6.48 -3.10
CA LEU A 67 13.81 5.26 -2.41
C LEU A 67 12.29 5.28 -2.34
N PRO A 68 11.61 4.14 -2.66
CA PRO A 68 10.18 4.06 -2.44
C PRO A 68 9.90 4.50 -1.01
N THR A 69 8.88 5.34 -0.84
CA THR A 69 8.39 5.67 0.50
C THR A 69 8.14 4.36 1.22
N ASN A 70 8.50 4.33 2.50
CA ASN A 70 8.10 3.22 3.35
C ASN A 70 6.57 3.35 3.51
N ASP A 71 5.82 2.91 2.49
CA ASP A 71 4.37 2.81 2.48
C ASP A 71 3.92 1.63 3.37
N HIS A 72 4.88 0.97 4.02
CA HIS A 72 4.66 -0.05 5.02
C HIS A 72 4.32 0.59 6.37
N VAL A 73 3.24 0.09 6.97
CA VAL A 73 2.75 0.52 8.27
C VAL A 73 2.76 -0.69 9.18
N ASP A 74 3.54 -0.62 10.24
CA ASP A 74 3.48 -1.63 11.29
C ASP A 74 2.23 -1.35 12.14
N ALA A 75 1.21 -2.19 11.99
CA ALA A 75 0.03 -2.14 12.83
C ALA A 75 0.41 -2.54 14.26
N ALA A 76 0.30 -1.61 15.20
CA ALA A 76 0.58 -1.89 16.60
C ALA A 76 -0.46 -2.86 17.18
N GLU A 77 -0.01 -3.74 18.10
CA GLU A 77 -0.96 -4.49 18.92
C GLU A 77 -1.65 -3.51 19.90
N ALA A 78 -2.98 -3.54 19.95
CA ALA A 78 -3.75 -2.67 20.80
C ALA A 78 -3.72 -3.15 22.25
N GLU A 79 -3.43 -2.27 23.21
CA GLU A 79 -3.49 -2.57 24.65
C GLU A 79 -4.93 -2.76 25.13
N THR A 80 -5.85 -1.95 24.61
CA THR A 80 -7.29 -2.01 24.87
C THR A 80 -8.05 -2.15 23.56
N LEU A 81 -9.32 -2.57 23.65
CA LEU A 81 -10.18 -2.67 22.47
C LEU A 81 -10.88 -1.32 22.23
N PRO A 82 -11.00 -0.88 20.97
CA PRO A 82 -11.82 0.28 20.63
C PRO A 82 -13.30 -0.08 20.69
N THR A 83 -14.13 0.91 20.92
CA THR A 83 -15.55 0.88 20.62
C THR A 83 -15.73 0.97 19.11
N ILE A 84 -16.67 0.19 18.54
CA ILE A 84 -16.95 0.21 17.11
C ILE A 84 -18.08 1.18 16.84
N ASP A 85 -17.75 2.47 16.84
CA ASP A 85 -18.69 3.59 16.65
C ASP A 85 -18.20 4.65 15.64
N GLY A 86 -16.98 4.49 15.12
CA GLY A 86 -16.37 5.44 14.19
C GLY A 86 -15.71 6.64 14.85
N ASP A 87 -15.63 6.71 16.18
CA ASP A 87 -14.93 7.77 16.90
C ASP A 87 -13.44 7.41 17.09
N GLY A 88 -12.55 8.24 16.54
CA GLY A 88 -11.11 8.10 16.69
C GLY A 88 -10.54 8.58 18.02
N SER A 89 -11.38 9.06 18.95
CA SER A 89 -10.98 9.60 20.25
C SER A 89 -10.68 8.54 21.31
N ASP A 90 -11.02 7.27 21.05
CA ASP A 90 -10.76 6.17 21.96
C ASP A 90 -9.27 5.97 22.25
N GLU A 91 -8.93 5.69 23.51
CA GLU A 91 -7.53 5.53 23.97
C GLU A 91 -6.80 4.39 23.22
N ALA A 92 -7.54 3.37 22.77
CA ALA A 92 -7.00 2.28 21.97
C ALA A 92 -6.27 2.78 20.70
N TRP A 93 -6.69 3.91 20.13
CA TRP A 93 -6.10 4.50 18.93
C TRP A 93 -4.90 5.42 19.20
N ALA A 94 -4.51 5.66 20.46
CA ALA A 94 -3.46 6.61 20.81
C ALA A 94 -2.08 6.21 20.26
N GLY A 95 -1.82 4.89 20.16
CA GLY A 95 -0.58 4.34 19.62
C GLY A 95 -0.57 4.15 18.10
N ALA A 96 -1.71 4.29 17.42
CA ALA A 96 -1.83 4.08 15.98
C ALA A 96 -1.69 5.42 15.22
N PRO A 97 -0.64 5.59 14.39
CA PRO A 97 -0.47 6.80 13.60
C PRO A 97 -1.52 6.90 12.49
N TRP A 98 -1.89 8.12 12.11
CA TRP A 98 -2.68 8.37 10.91
C TRP A 98 -1.83 8.17 9.66
N MET A 99 -2.37 7.43 8.71
CA MET A 99 -1.80 7.17 7.39
C MET A 99 -2.67 7.82 6.33
N ALA A 100 -2.08 8.51 5.37
CA ALA A 100 -2.84 9.14 4.29
C ALA A 100 -3.30 8.10 3.26
N ILE A 101 -4.51 8.27 2.71
CA ILE A 101 -4.95 7.60 1.49
C ILE A 101 -4.59 8.54 0.35
N ASP A 102 -3.34 8.46 -0.12
CA ASP A 102 -2.74 9.45 -1.03
C ASP A 102 -2.17 8.85 -2.31
N LYS A 103 -2.52 7.60 -2.62
CA LYS A 103 -2.12 6.92 -3.85
C LYS A 103 -3.31 6.84 -4.79
N LEU A 104 -3.12 7.34 -6.01
CA LEU A 104 -4.08 7.19 -7.08
C LEU A 104 -3.96 5.80 -7.69
N LEU A 105 -5.06 5.04 -7.73
CA LEU A 105 -5.12 3.85 -8.57
C LEU A 105 -5.19 4.31 -10.03
N VAL A 106 -4.17 3.98 -10.80
CA VAL A 106 -4.06 4.40 -12.20
C VAL A 106 -4.86 3.44 -13.08
N ASP A 107 -5.81 3.97 -13.84
CA ASP A 107 -6.46 3.26 -14.93
C ASP A 107 -5.54 3.27 -16.17
N SER A 108 -5.12 2.08 -16.59
CA SER A 108 -4.25 1.91 -17.77
C SER A 108 -5.01 1.91 -19.10
N GLU A 109 -6.33 1.71 -19.07
CA GLU A 109 -7.21 1.64 -20.24
C GLU A 109 -7.79 3.01 -20.58
N ASP A 110 -8.20 3.79 -19.57
CA ASP A 110 -8.66 5.18 -19.74
C ASP A 110 -7.86 6.15 -18.85
N ALA A 111 -6.87 6.82 -19.47
CA ALA A 111 -6.04 7.77 -18.76
C ALA A 111 -6.72 9.11 -18.44
N SER A 112 -7.96 9.33 -18.90
CA SER A 112 -8.67 10.59 -18.67
C SER A 112 -9.05 10.81 -17.20
N GLU A 113 -9.10 9.74 -16.40
CA GLU A 113 -9.43 9.75 -14.97
C GLU A 113 -8.18 9.68 -14.05
N ASN A 114 -6.97 9.64 -14.61
CA ASN A 114 -5.71 9.57 -13.84
C ASN A 114 -5.27 10.94 -13.28
N MET A 115 -6.14 11.60 -12.53
CA MET A 115 -5.85 12.87 -11.88
C MET A 115 -6.02 12.76 -10.36
N TYR A 116 -5.04 13.27 -9.62
CA TYR A 116 -5.18 13.38 -8.16
C TYR A 116 -6.31 14.37 -7.84
N PRO A 117 -7.25 14.00 -6.96
CA PRO A 117 -8.29 14.91 -6.52
C PRO A 117 -7.68 16.04 -5.67
N THR A 118 -8.40 17.16 -5.59
CA THR A 118 -8.04 18.22 -4.63
C THR A 118 -8.50 17.84 -3.23
N ASP A 119 -7.90 18.39 -2.17
CA ASP A 119 -8.35 18.17 -0.78
C ASP A 119 -9.84 18.51 -0.55
N ALA A 120 -10.41 19.41 -1.36
CA ALA A 120 -11.82 19.79 -1.29
C ALA A 120 -12.76 18.78 -1.99
N ASP A 121 -12.22 18.02 -2.92
CA ASP A 121 -12.89 17.00 -3.72
C ASP A 121 -12.80 15.65 -3.02
N PHE A 122 -11.59 15.26 -2.61
CA PHE A 122 -11.37 14.05 -1.84
C PHE A 122 -10.16 14.17 -0.91
N LYS A 123 -10.32 13.67 0.32
CA LYS A 123 -9.23 13.47 1.27
C LYS A 123 -9.51 12.29 2.19
N GLY A 124 -8.59 11.34 2.25
CA GLY A 124 -8.69 10.17 3.11
C GLY A 124 -7.49 9.99 4.03
N ARG A 125 -7.74 9.43 5.20
CA ARG A 125 -6.70 8.88 6.09
C ARG A 125 -7.25 7.69 6.88
N PHE A 126 -6.36 6.81 7.33
CA PHE A 126 -6.73 5.65 8.13
C PHE A 126 -5.75 5.40 9.29
N LYS A 127 -6.23 4.68 10.31
CA LYS A 127 -5.43 4.04 11.35
C LYS A 127 -5.65 2.53 11.27
N VAL A 128 -4.63 1.77 11.64
CA VAL A 128 -4.71 0.31 11.74
C VAL A 128 -4.02 -0.17 13.02
N MET A 129 -4.65 -1.15 13.67
CA MET A 129 -4.10 -1.88 14.82
C MET A 129 -4.67 -3.30 14.84
N TRP A 130 -4.10 -4.18 15.65
CA TRP A 130 -4.62 -5.54 15.80
C TRP A 130 -4.71 -5.95 17.27
N LYS A 131 -5.57 -6.91 17.59
CA LYS A 131 -5.57 -7.58 18.90
C LYS A 131 -6.11 -8.99 18.78
N GLY A 132 -5.33 -9.97 19.22
CA GLY A 132 -5.68 -11.38 19.08
C GLY A 132 -5.84 -11.77 17.61
N THR A 133 -7.03 -12.20 17.20
CA THR A 133 -7.33 -12.64 15.83
C THR A 133 -8.09 -11.60 15.01
N LYS A 134 -8.01 -10.31 15.38
CA LYS A 134 -8.78 -9.24 14.75
C LYS A 134 -7.88 -8.07 14.39
N ILE A 135 -8.14 -7.51 13.21
CA ILE A 135 -7.60 -6.23 12.75
C ILE A 135 -8.69 -5.18 12.92
N TYR A 136 -8.30 -4.00 13.38
CA TYR A 136 -9.15 -2.84 13.56
C TYR A 136 -8.66 -1.73 12.64
N ILE A 137 -9.56 -1.20 11.82
CA ILE A 137 -9.28 -0.10 10.89
C ILE A 137 -10.27 1.01 11.19
N LEU A 138 -9.74 2.23 11.32
CA LEU A 138 -10.54 3.45 11.40
C LEU A 138 -10.15 4.31 10.20
N ALA A 139 -11.10 4.66 9.35
CA ALA A 139 -10.88 5.55 8.22
C ALA A 139 -11.70 6.84 8.38
N GLU A 140 -11.07 7.95 8.05
CA GLU A 140 -11.72 9.25 7.94
C GLU A 140 -11.60 9.73 6.50
N ILE A 141 -12.75 10.01 5.89
CA ILE A 141 -12.87 10.39 4.50
C ILE A 141 -13.70 11.68 4.42
N THR A 142 -13.19 12.63 3.65
CA THR A 142 -13.92 13.81 3.19
C THR A 142 -14.09 13.68 1.69
N ASP A 143 -15.32 13.82 1.23
CA ASP A 143 -15.69 13.83 -0.18
C ASP A 143 -16.68 14.98 -0.41
N ASP A 144 -16.63 15.61 -1.58
CA ASP A 144 -17.56 16.69 -1.94
C ASP A 144 -18.96 16.15 -2.27
N VAL A 145 -19.05 14.93 -2.80
CA VAL A 145 -20.29 14.26 -3.16
C VAL A 145 -20.21 12.77 -2.82
N LEU A 146 -21.07 12.32 -1.90
CA LEU A 146 -21.17 10.89 -1.56
C LEU A 146 -22.24 10.18 -2.40
N HIS A 147 -21.80 9.39 -3.37
CA HIS A 147 -22.60 8.46 -4.15
C HIS A 147 -22.69 7.11 -3.43
N THR A 148 -23.65 6.96 -2.52
CA THR A 148 -23.85 5.70 -1.78
C THR A 148 -24.83 4.77 -2.47
N TYR A 149 -24.76 3.48 -2.17
CA TYR A 149 -25.69 2.47 -2.70
C TYR A 149 -27.16 2.79 -2.38
N ALA A 150 -27.45 3.20 -1.14
CA ALA A 150 -28.79 3.59 -0.71
C ALA A 150 -29.31 4.85 -1.42
N SER A 151 -28.43 5.73 -1.88
CA SER A 151 -28.83 6.92 -2.64
C SER A 151 -29.36 6.59 -4.03
N TYR A 152 -28.99 5.44 -4.59
CA TYR A 152 -29.24 5.11 -6.00
C TYR A 152 -30.35 4.07 -6.23
N ASN A 153 -30.50 3.03 -5.39
CA ASN A 153 -31.67 2.13 -5.47
C ASN A 153 -31.76 1.08 -4.35
N THR A 154 -32.93 0.92 -3.72
CA THR A 154 -33.23 -0.14 -2.73
C THR A 154 -33.49 -1.53 -3.36
N GLY A 155 -33.20 -1.72 -4.65
CA GLY A 155 -33.43 -2.96 -5.40
C GLY A 155 -32.28 -3.42 -6.30
N SER A 156 -31.12 -2.76 -6.22
CA SER A 156 -29.92 -3.10 -7.01
C SER A 156 -29.33 -4.45 -6.58
N ASN A 157 -28.49 -5.05 -7.43
CA ASN A 157 -27.72 -6.23 -7.04
C ASN A 157 -26.57 -5.78 -6.12
N PRO A 158 -26.45 -6.32 -4.88
CA PRO A 158 -25.33 -5.99 -3.99
C PRO A 158 -23.96 -6.30 -4.62
N SER A 159 -23.89 -7.15 -5.64
CA SER A 159 -22.66 -7.36 -6.42
C SER A 159 -22.19 -6.14 -7.23
N GLN A 160 -22.77 -4.96 -7.07
CA GLN A 160 -22.38 -3.73 -7.77
C GLN A 160 -21.94 -2.63 -6.80
N VAL A 161 -21.69 -2.95 -5.53
CA VAL A 161 -21.27 -1.98 -4.52
C VAL A 161 -19.97 -1.26 -4.90
N PHE A 162 -19.08 -1.90 -5.67
CA PHE A 162 -17.88 -1.28 -6.25
C PHE A 162 -18.14 -0.14 -7.25
N ASN A 163 -19.39 0.07 -7.69
CA ASN A 163 -19.75 1.21 -8.55
C ASN A 163 -20.12 2.47 -7.77
N TYR A 164 -20.02 2.44 -6.44
CA TYR A 164 -20.39 3.52 -5.53
C TYR A 164 -19.19 3.91 -4.66
N ASP A 165 -19.26 5.06 -4.00
CA ASP A 165 -18.17 5.49 -3.12
C ASP A 165 -18.00 4.52 -1.94
N ALA A 166 -16.87 3.83 -1.95
CA ALA A 166 -16.62 2.69 -1.09
C ALA A 166 -15.15 2.65 -0.62
N LEU A 167 -14.95 2.42 0.68
CA LEU A 167 -13.66 2.06 1.25
C LEU A 167 -13.38 0.59 0.97
N GLU A 168 -12.26 0.35 0.30
CA GLU A 168 -11.76 -0.96 -0.02
C GLU A 168 -10.58 -1.33 0.88
N VAL A 169 -10.64 -2.50 1.52
CA VAL A 169 -9.53 -3.03 2.32
C VAL A 169 -9.10 -4.37 1.74
N TRP A 170 -7.81 -4.48 1.45
CA TRP A 170 -7.18 -5.64 0.81
C TRP A 170 -6.22 -6.30 1.79
N ILE A 171 -6.41 -7.60 2.06
CA ILE A 171 -5.65 -8.37 3.05
C ILE A 171 -5.13 -9.67 2.42
N ASP A 172 -3.81 -9.88 2.50
CA ASP A 172 -3.09 -11.12 2.21
C ASP A 172 -2.46 -11.63 3.53
N GLU A 173 -3.15 -12.56 4.19
CA GLU A 173 -2.85 -12.98 5.56
C GLU A 173 -1.52 -13.74 5.69
N ASP A 174 -1.13 -14.49 4.67
CA ASP A 174 0.11 -15.29 4.67
C ASP A 174 1.26 -14.63 3.90
N MET A 175 1.03 -13.41 3.39
CA MET A 175 1.99 -12.63 2.60
C MET A 175 2.49 -13.40 1.37
N SER A 176 1.68 -14.31 0.83
CA SER A 176 2.07 -15.15 -0.30
C SER A 176 2.15 -14.37 -1.61
N GLY A 177 1.49 -13.20 -1.71
CA GLY A 177 1.44 -12.39 -2.91
C GLY A 177 0.55 -12.96 -4.01
N GLY A 178 -0.29 -13.94 -3.69
CA GLY A 178 -1.19 -14.54 -4.68
C GLY A 178 -2.40 -13.66 -5.00
N ALA A 179 -3.08 -13.99 -6.10
CA ALA A 179 -4.20 -13.20 -6.60
C ALA A 179 -5.36 -13.15 -5.58
N HIS A 180 -6.03 -12.00 -5.43
CA HIS A 180 -7.21 -11.86 -4.57
C HIS A 180 -8.50 -12.41 -5.22
N THR A 181 -8.49 -12.63 -6.54
CA THR A 181 -9.65 -13.19 -7.24
C THR A 181 -9.62 -14.72 -7.25
N LYS A 182 -10.73 -15.34 -6.82
CA LYS A 182 -11.07 -16.76 -7.06
C LYS A 182 -10.16 -17.81 -6.40
N THR A 183 -9.26 -17.42 -5.50
CA THR A 183 -8.24 -18.30 -4.91
C THR A 183 -8.30 -18.38 -3.38
N HIS A 184 -9.14 -17.55 -2.72
CA HIS A 184 -9.16 -17.35 -1.25
C HIS A 184 -7.80 -16.94 -0.66
N ASN A 185 -6.92 -16.41 -1.51
CA ASN A 185 -5.53 -16.13 -1.13
C ASN A 185 -5.35 -14.69 -0.62
N ALA A 186 -6.16 -13.77 -1.11
CA ALA A 186 -6.28 -12.42 -0.57
C ALA A 186 -7.76 -11.99 -0.64
N PHE A 187 -8.17 -11.12 0.27
CA PHE A 187 -9.56 -10.69 0.43
C PHE A 187 -9.70 -9.19 0.18
N ALA A 188 -10.78 -8.78 -0.49
CA ALA A 188 -11.19 -7.38 -0.59
C ALA A 188 -12.52 -7.15 0.16
N TYR A 189 -12.59 -6.11 0.97
CA TYR A 189 -13.81 -5.68 1.66
C TYR A 189 -14.23 -4.32 1.13
N HIS A 190 -15.46 -4.21 0.61
CA HIS A 190 -16.05 -2.93 0.22
C HIS A 190 -16.97 -2.44 1.34
N LEU A 191 -16.69 -1.24 1.85
CA LEU A 191 -17.39 -0.62 2.97
C LEU A 191 -17.97 0.72 2.50
N ASN A 192 -19.30 0.80 2.41
CA ASN A 192 -19.98 2.03 2.00
C ASN A 192 -20.35 2.89 3.21
N ALA A 193 -20.45 4.20 2.99
CA ALA A 193 -20.84 5.17 4.01
C ALA A 193 -22.28 4.97 4.56
N ASP A 194 -23.11 4.20 3.88
CA ASP A 194 -24.47 3.83 4.32
C ASP A 194 -24.51 2.53 5.15
N GLY A 195 -23.36 1.92 5.44
CA GLY A 195 -23.22 0.71 6.26
C GLY A 195 -23.49 -0.59 5.49
N ILE A 196 -23.66 -0.55 4.17
CA ILE A 196 -23.70 -1.75 3.33
C ILE A 196 -22.26 -2.19 3.09
N ASN A 197 -21.91 -3.33 3.69
CA ASN A 197 -20.56 -3.88 3.68
C ASN A 197 -20.57 -5.24 2.99
N ILE A 198 -19.74 -5.40 1.96
CA ILE A 198 -19.66 -6.64 1.19
C ILE A 198 -18.22 -7.13 1.17
N ALA A 199 -18.02 -8.35 1.67
CA ALA A 199 -16.80 -9.08 1.41
C ALA A 199 -16.85 -9.56 -0.04
N ASP A 200 -15.92 -9.10 -0.87
CA ASP A 200 -15.71 -9.63 -2.20
C ASP A 200 -14.95 -10.96 -2.09
N GLN A 201 -15.71 -11.97 -1.71
CA GLN A 201 -15.31 -13.35 -1.88
C GLN A 201 -15.80 -13.75 -3.28
N CYS A 202 -14.93 -13.63 -4.27
CA CYS A 202 -15.15 -14.21 -5.60
C CYS A 202 -15.24 -15.75 -5.50
N GLY A 203 -16.35 -16.25 -4.98
CA GLY A 203 -16.74 -17.64 -4.97
C GLY A 203 -17.63 -17.93 -6.19
N CYS A 204 -17.19 -18.88 -7.00
CA CYS A 204 -17.92 -19.60 -8.06
C CYS A 204 -18.49 -18.79 -9.26
N GLY A 205 -17.61 -18.46 -10.21
CA GLY A 205 -17.69 -18.99 -11.57
C GLY A 205 -18.94 -18.74 -12.42
N ASN A 206 -19.45 -17.50 -12.50
CA ASN A 206 -20.32 -17.10 -13.61
C ASN A 206 -19.63 -16.09 -14.54
N ALA A 207 -19.96 -16.17 -15.83
CA ALA A 207 -19.36 -15.35 -16.87
C ALA A 207 -19.80 -13.87 -16.72
N GLY A 208 -18.84 -12.98 -16.46
CA GLY A 208 -19.07 -11.55 -16.28
C GLY A 208 -18.00 -10.84 -15.44
N ASP A 209 -17.22 -11.57 -14.63
CA ASP A 209 -16.29 -10.93 -13.70
C ASP A 209 -14.94 -10.57 -14.34
N TYR A 210 -14.59 -9.29 -14.24
CA TYR A 210 -13.35 -8.69 -14.72
C TYR A 210 -12.11 -9.40 -14.15
N ALA A 211 -11.11 -9.54 -15.01
CA ALA A 211 -9.82 -10.14 -14.68
C ALA A 211 -8.95 -9.13 -13.91
N GLY A 212 -9.02 -9.15 -12.58
CA GLY A 212 -8.09 -8.40 -11.74
C GLY A 212 -6.64 -8.89 -11.92
N ASN A 213 -5.70 -7.95 -11.97
CA ASN A 213 -4.28 -8.21 -12.19
C ASN A 213 -3.63 -8.94 -10.99
N SER A 214 -2.69 -9.84 -11.29
CA SER A 214 -1.84 -10.53 -10.33
C SER A 214 -0.80 -9.57 -9.72
N GLY A 215 -0.88 -9.33 -8.41
CA GLY A 215 0.10 -8.52 -7.66
C GLY A 215 -0.02 -8.80 -6.15
N ASN A 216 0.96 -8.36 -5.37
CA ASN A 216 0.89 -8.44 -3.90
C ASN A 216 -0.04 -7.34 -3.40
N TRP A 217 -1.11 -7.69 -2.68
CA TRP A 217 -2.14 -6.73 -2.28
C TRP A 217 -2.34 -6.73 -0.76
N ASN A 218 -1.56 -5.92 -0.05
CA ASN A 218 -1.90 -5.43 1.28
C ASN A 218 -2.08 -3.92 1.16
N GLY A 219 -3.29 -3.41 1.42
CA GLY A 219 -3.57 -1.99 1.23
C GLY A 219 -4.99 -1.58 1.58
N VAL A 220 -5.16 -0.29 1.83
CA VAL A 220 -6.47 0.35 1.93
C VAL A 220 -6.58 1.29 0.75
N LEU A 221 -7.58 1.07 -0.09
CA LEU A 221 -7.86 1.84 -1.29
C LEU A 221 -9.25 2.47 -1.16
N LEU A 222 -9.46 3.64 -1.75
CA LEU A 222 -10.80 4.15 -1.99
C LEU A 222 -10.99 4.29 -3.49
N GLN A 223 -12.08 3.73 -4.02
CA GLN A 223 -12.52 4.03 -5.37
C GLN A 223 -13.68 5.03 -5.31
N ARG A 224 -13.51 6.13 -6.04
CA ARG A 224 -14.57 7.06 -6.42
C ARG A 224 -15.03 6.69 -7.83
N LYS A 225 -16.34 6.70 -8.07
CA LYS A 225 -16.92 6.47 -9.40
C LYS A 225 -17.78 7.68 -9.79
N HIS A 226 -17.53 8.25 -10.96
CA HIS A 226 -18.31 9.33 -11.55
C HIS A 226 -19.67 8.86 -12.08
#